data_AF-A0A0F9YYP0-F1
#
_entry.id   AF-A0A0F9YYP0-F1
#
_cell.length_a   1.000
_cell.length_b   1.000
_cell.length_c   1.000
_cell.angle_alpha   90.00
_cell.angle_beta   90.00
_cell.angle_gamma   90.00
#
_symmetry.space_group_name_H-M   'P 1'
#
loop_
_entity.id
_entity.type
_entity.pdbx_description
1 polymer ?
#
loop_
_entity_poly.entity_id
_entity_poly.type
_entity_poly.pdbx_seq_one_letter_code
_entity_poly.pdbx_strand_id
1 'polypeptide(L)' 'MYKEQKSKAIKLRLNGFTYSEITTKLRIEIPKSTLSGWFKNLKYSKNQEKILSLKIKNKIRKSQKKGLKNNKNKPA' A
#
# COMPACT_ATOMS: atom_id res chain seq x y z
N MET A 1 1.06 -16.65 15.47
CA MET A 1 2.04 -15.55 15.25
C MET A 1 2.40 -15.51 13.77
N TYR A 2 2.24 -14.38 13.07
CA TYR A 2 2.27 -14.25 11.60
C TYR A 2 3.65 -14.46 10.90
N LYS A 3 4.48 -15.42 11.33
CA LYS A 3 5.86 -15.56 10.86
C LYS A 3 5.97 -15.75 9.34
N GLU A 4 5.13 -16.60 8.76
CA GLU A 4 5.15 -16.88 7.31
C GLU A 4 4.63 -15.69 6.48
N GLN A 5 3.60 -15.02 6.98
CA GLN A 5 2.99 -13.87 6.33
C GLN A 5 3.94 -12.67 6.33
N LYS A 6 4.74 -12.49 7.39
CA LYS A 6 5.74 -11.44 7.47
C LYS A 6 6.73 -11.51 6.31
N SER A 7 7.29 -12.69 6.03
CA SER A 7 8.24 -12.87 4.94
C SER A 7 7.60 -12.59 3.57
N LYS A 8 6.37 -13.07 3.34
CA LYS A 8 5.63 -12.78 2.10
C LYS A 8 5.30 -11.28 1.97
N ALA A 9 4.87 -10.64 3.05
CA ALA A 9 4.58 -9.22 3.10
C ALA A 9 5.81 -8.36 2.80
N ILE A 10 6.99 -8.74 3.32
CA ILE A 10 8.26 -8.06 3.03
C ILE A 10 8.60 -8.17 1.54
N LYS A 11 8.50 -9.36 0.93
CA LYS A 11 8.76 -9.53 -0.51
C LYS A 11 7.82 -8.66 -1.35
N LEU A 12 6.53 -8.65 -1.03
CA LEU A 12 5.56 -7.78 -1.70
C LEU A 12 5.89 -6.30 -1.49
N ARG A 13 6.31 -5.92 -0.29
CA ARG A 13 6.68 -4.54 0.01
C ARG A 13 7.88 -4.07 -0.80
N LEU A 14 8.91 -4.90 -0.93
CA LEU A 14 10.09 -4.66 -1.76
C LEU A 14 9.76 -4.59 -3.25
N ASN A 15 8.72 -5.29 -3.70
CA ASN A 15 8.15 -5.18 -5.04
C ASN A 15 7.26 -3.93 -5.23
N GLY A 16 7.22 -3.03 -4.23
CA GLY A 16 6.50 -1.77 -4.31
C GLY A 16 4.98 -1.91 -4.12
N PHE A 17 4.50 -2.93 -3.40
CA PHE A 17 3.09 -3.02 -3.01
C PHE A 17 2.80 -2.15 -1.77
N THR A 18 1.61 -1.55 -1.75
CA THR A 18 1.07 -0.77 -0.62
C THR A 18 0.44 -1.68 0.43
N TYR A 19 0.24 -1.17 1.65
CA TYR A 19 -0.28 -1.98 2.77
C TYR A 19 -1.62 -2.65 2.43
N SER A 20 -2.55 -1.90 1.83
CA SER A 20 -3.84 -2.41 1.39
C SER A 20 -3.71 -3.48 0.29
N GLU A 21 -2.73 -3.35 -0.61
CA GLU A 21 -2.55 -4.36 -1.66
C GLU A 21 -1.94 -5.64 -1.10
N ILE A 22 -1.07 -5.52 -0.08
CA ILE A 22 -0.48 -6.66 0.62
C ILE A 22 -1.57 -7.45 1.34
N THR A 23 -2.47 -6.78 2.06
CA THR A 23 -3.59 -7.46 2.73
C THR A 23 -4.52 -8.14 1.72
N THR A 24 -4.85 -7.48 0.61
CA THR A 24 -5.64 -8.09 -0.48
C THR A 24 -4.92 -9.29 -1.10
N LYS A 25 -3.61 -9.18 -1.36
CA LYS A 25 -2.83 -10.24 -2.03
C LYS A 25 -2.63 -11.46 -1.13
N LEU A 26 -2.42 -11.24 0.17
CA LEU A 26 -2.29 -12.31 1.16
C LEU A 26 -3.64 -12.90 1.59
N ARG A 27 -4.76 -12.24 1.24
CA ARG A 27 -6.13 -12.59 1.67
C ARG A 27 -6.24 -12.72 3.19
N ILE A 28 -5.49 -11.88 3.90
CA ILE A 28 -5.42 -11.86 5.36
C ILE A 28 -5.54 -10.42 5.81
N GLU A 29 -6.39 -10.19 6.80
CA GLU A 29 -6.48 -8.91 7.47
C GLU A 29 -5.32 -8.76 8.45
N ILE A 30 -4.30 -8.01 8.04
CA ILE A 30 -3.15 -7.70 8.88
C ILE A 30 -3.30 -6.25 9.32
N PRO A 31 -3.33 -5.97 10.63
CA PRO A 31 -3.41 -4.60 11.12
C PRO A 31 -2.31 -3.72 10.54
N LYS A 32 -2.66 -2.47 10.22
CA LYS A 32 -1.71 -1.51 9.65
C LYS A 32 -0.51 -1.25 10.56
N SER A 33 -0.74 -1.23 11.88
CA SER A 33 0.32 -1.10 12.89
C SER A 33 1.35 -2.23 12.77
N THR A 34 0.89 -3.47 12.59
CA THR A 34 1.73 -4.66 12.39
C THR A 34 2.56 -4.55 11.11
N LEU A 35 1.94 -4.20 9.99
CA LEU A 35 2.64 -3.99 8.71
C LEU A 35 3.69 -2.88 8.84
N SER A 36 3.32 -1.76 9.46
CA SER A 36 4.24 -0.65 9.71
C SER A 36 5.44 -1.09 10.55
N GLY A 37 5.21 -1.88 11.60
CA GLY A 37 6.28 -2.44 12.42
C GLY A 37 7.21 -3.36 11.63
N TRP A 38 6.68 -4.22 10.75
CA TRP A 38 7.49 -5.11 9.92
C TRP A 38 8.32 -4.39 8.87
N PHE A 39 7.82 -3.26 8.37
CA PHE A 39 8.46 -2.51 7.31
C PHE A 39 9.36 -1.38 7.81
N LYS A 40 9.35 -1.08 9.11
CA LYS A 40 10.10 0.03 9.73
C LYS A 40 11.59 -0.02 9.41
N ASN A 41 12.18 -1.21 9.40
CA ASN A 41 13.62 -1.41 9.20
C ASN A 41 13.96 -1.99 7.81
N LEU A 42 13.04 -1.91 6.85
CA LEU A 42 13.34 -2.34 5.48
C LEU A 42 14.25 -1.32 4.81
N LYS A 43 15.42 -1.79 4.38
CA LYS A 43 16.32 -1.03 3.52
C LYS A 43 15.80 -1.11 2.09
N TYR A 44 15.31 0.02 1.57
CA TYR A 44 14.91 0.14 0.17
C TYR A 44 16.10 0.62 -0.66
N SER A 45 16.23 0.13 -1.89
CA SER A 45 17.06 0.81 -2.88
C SER A 45 16.37 2.10 -3.35
N LYS A 46 17.14 3.08 -3.83
CA LYS A 46 16.59 4.34 -4.38
C LYS A 46 15.51 4.09 -5.44
N ASN A 47 15.69 3.05 -6.27
CA ASN A 47 14.70 2.67 -7.28
C ASN A 47 13.41 2.14 -6.67
N GLN A 48 13.49 1.28 -5.64
CA GLN A 48 12.30 0.75 -4.96
C GLN A 48 11.50 1.86 -4.27
N GLU A 49 12.18 2.79 -3.62
CA GLU A 49 11.56 3.97 -3.00
C GLU A 49 10.87 4.86 -4.05
N LYS A 50 11.53 5.09 -5.19
CA LYS A 50 10.94 5.83 -6.31
C LYS A 50 9.68 5.14 -6.87
N ILE A 51 9.73 3.83 -7.09
CA ILE A 51 8.56 3.07 -7.58
C ILE A 51 7.41 3.16 -6.58
N LEU A 52 7.70 2.98 -5.30
CA LEU A 52 6.71 2.99 -4.25
C LEU A 52 6.06 4.38 -4.09
N SER A 53 6.86 5.44 -4.06
CA SER A 53 6.38 6.81 -3.97
C SER A 53 5.52 7.20 -5.18
N LEU A 54 5.92 6.77 -6.38
CA LEU A 54 5.14 6.99 -7.61
C LEU A 54 3.79 6.29 -7.56
N LYS A 55 3.74 5.03 -7.11
CA LYS A 55 2.48 4.29 -6.93
C LYS A 55 1.55 4.96 -5.92
N ILE A 56 2.09 5.41 -4.78
CA ILE A 56 1.32 6.13 -3.77
C ILE A 56 0.74 7.42 -4.36
N LYS A 57 1.56 8.25 -5.04
CA LYS A 57 1.11 9.47 -5.70
C LYS A 57 0.00 9.20 -6.73
N ASN A 58 0.16 8.17 -7.55
CA ASN A 58 -0.84 7.79 -8.54
C ASN A 58 -2.16 7.34 -7.91
N LYS A 59 -2.10 6.59 -6.80
CA LYS A 59 -3.30 6.16 -6.06
C LYS A 59 -4.05 7.35 -5.46
N ILE A 60 -3.32 8.31 -4.87
CA ILE A 60 -3.90 9.56 -4.35
C ILE A 60 -4.58 10.34 -5.47
N ARG A 61 -3.89 10.56 -6.61
CA ARG A 61 -4.46 11.26 -7.78
C ARG A 61 -5.73 10.57 -8.31
N LYS A 62 -5.73 9.24 -8.41
CA LYS A 62 -6.93 8.48 -8.81
C LYS A 62 -8.08 8.67 -7.82
N SER A 63 -7.79 8.63 -6.52
CA SER A 63 -8.79 8.85 -5.46
C SER A 63 -9.38 10.26 -5.52
N GLN A 64 -8.54 11.29 -5.70
CA GLN A 64 -8.99 12.67 -5.86
C GLN A 64 -9.88 12.85 -7.08
N LYS A 65 -9.48 12.31 -8.24
CA LYS A 65 -10.31 12.33 -9.46
C LYS A 65 -11.67 11.65 -9.24
N LYS A 66 -11.70 10.53 -8.52
CA LYS A 66 -12.96 9.83 -8.20
C LYS A 66 -13.85 10.66 -7.27
N GLY A 67 -13.27 11.28 -6.23
CA GLY A 67 -13.99 12.18 -5.32
C GLY A 67 -14.60 13.38 -6.04
N LEU A 68 -13.84 14.02 -6.94
CA LEU A 68 -14.33 15.13 -7.76
C LEU A 68 -15.50 14.73 -8.67
N LYS A 69 -15.44 13.54 -9.29
CA LYS A 69 -16.55 13.01 -10.09
C LYS A 69 -17.80 12.75 -9.23
N ASN A 70 -17.63 12.15 -8.06
CA ASN A 70 -18.75 11.88 -7.16
C ASN A 70 -19.39 13.16 -6.63
N ASN A 71 -18.61 14.22 -6.39
CA ASN A 71 -19.13 15.51 -5.95
C ASN A 71 -19.94 16.21 -7.04
N LYS A 72 -19.56 16.06 -8.32
CA LYS A 72 -20.34 16.57 -9.46
C LYS A 72 -21.67 15.84 -9.68
N ASN A 73 -21.79 14.60 -9.20
CA ASN A 73 -22.99 13.76 -9.35
C ASN A 73 -23.86 13.74 -8.09
N LYS A 74 -23.57 14.57 -7.09
CA LYS A 74 -24.40 14.71 -5.90
C LYS A 74 -25.55 15.67 -6.25
N PRO A 75 -26.82 15.23 -6.26
CA PRO A 75 -27.94 16.17 -6.42
C PRO A 75 -27.92 17.16 -5.25
N ALA A 76 -28.17 18.43 -5.56
CA ALA A 76 -28.26 19.52 -4.60
C ALA A 76 -29.41 19.31 -3.61
#